data_AF-A0A7X3QKC9-F1
#
_entry.id   AF-A0A7X3QKC9-F1
#
_cell.length_a   1.000
_cell.length_b   1.000
_cell.length_c   1.000
_cell.angle_alpha   90.00
_cell.angle_beta   90.00
_cell.angle_gamma   90.00
#
_symmetry.space_group_name_H-M   'P 1'
#
loop_
_entity.id
_entity.type
_entity.pdbx_description
1 polymer ?
#
loop_
_entity_poly.entity_id
_entity_poly.type
_entity_poly.pdbx_seq_one_letter_code
_entity_poly.pdbx_strand_id
1 'polypeptide(L)'
;MPDYEPIDLSELCNAGPDSLPPDDPPVIGAQTFRGLPFQVGKAGSPSCFIRLSEDDSPVNIPVGKKARHVVFAHRLLETDVPQGGQVGNHVADYVFHSSTGSPETESVRERFQISAFGPPYAAGTYTGAPYAPYQSVPDQKAKLYPRYEGEFSDAGNRQTDAMQADARWYYLWAWKNLDPDNPIESIEIVPRGGPFIIAAITLGHLDEHPFYREANRTVKIEFTDPDLVSQPFDVEVEVDRGEATYAYPLPKGSADEFVSGPNKGWGERQNETASPSYVEVSATPSATLNVKQSGE
;
A
#
# COMPACT_ATOMS: atom_id res chain seq x y z
N MET A 1 -9.09 -21.09 -2.03
CA MET A 1 -8.07 -20.41 -1.21
C MET A 1 -8.45 -18.95 -1.13
N PRO A 2 -8.16 -18.24 -0.03
CA PRO A 2 -8.30 -16.78 -0.02
C PRO A 2 -7.37 -16.17 -1.08
N ASP A 3 -7.72 -15.00 -1.62
CA ASP A 3 -6.90 -14.30 -2.62
C ASP A 3 -5.48 -14.03 -2.12
N TYR A 4 -5.37 -13.67 -0.84
CA TYR A 4 -4.14 -13.39 -0.13
C TYR A 4 -4.13 -14.07 1.23
N GLU A 5 -2.97 -14.58 1.65
CA GLU A 5 -2.83 -15.41 2.84
C GLU A 5 -1.57 -15.04 3.65
N PRO A 6 -1.71 -14.50 4.88
CA PRO A 6 -0.59 -14.27 5.78
C PRO A 6 0.12 -15.58 6.17
N ILE A 7 1.44 -15.52 6.31
CA ILE A 7 2.25 -16.60 6.90
C ILE A 7 2.48 -16.29 8.39
N ASP A 8 2.34 -17.30 9.24
CA ASP A 8 2.68 -17.20 10.65
C ASP A 8 4.21 -17.28 10.84
N LEU A 9 4.80 -16.17 11.28
CA LEU A 9 6.25 -16.05 11.55
C LEU A 9 6.59 -16.17 13.03
N SER A 10 5.60 -16.42 13.91
CA SER A 10 5.72 -16.24 15.36
C SER A 10 6.89 -17.02 15.98
N GLU A 11 7.13 -18.24 15.53
CA GLU A 11 8.21 -19.11 16.05
C GLU A 11 9.61 -18.67 15.61
N LEU A 12 9.70 -17.79 14.60
CA LEU A 12 10.96 -17.25 14.06
C LEU A 12 11.24 -15.83 14.59
N CYS A 13 10.26 -15.17 15.21
CA CYS A 13 10.42 -13.83 15.73
C CYS A 13 11.43 -13.80 16.88
N ASN A 14 12.44 -12.94 16.79
CA ASN A 14 13.52 -12.79 17.77
C ASN A 14 13.63 -11.36 18.33
N ALA A 15 12.83 -10.42 17.85
CA ALA A 15 12.90 -9.01 18.26
C ALA A 15 11.50 -8.40 18.48
N GLY A 16 11.41 -7.43 19.39
CA GLY A 16 10.16 -6.78 19.77
C GLY A 16 9.91 -5.42 19.10
N PRO A 17 8.82 -4.73 19.49
CA PRO A 17 8.47 -3.40 19.00
C PRO A 17 9.55 -2.33 19.25
N ASP A 18 10.40 -2.56 20.27
CA ASP A 18 11.55 -1.75 20.65
C ASP A 18 12.67 -1.72 19.60
N SER A 19 12.59 -2.57 18.57
CA SER A 19 13.44 -2.47 17.38
C SER A 19 13.10 -1.28 16.49
N LEU A 20 11.93 -0.66 16.69
CA LEU A 20 11.49 0.54 16.00
C LEU A 20 11.49 1.74 16.96
N PRO A 21 11.58 2.98 16.45
CA PRO A 21 11.51 4.18 17.28
C PRO A 21 10.25 4.21 18.17
N PRO A 22 10.37 4.60 19.46
CA PRO A 22 9.30 4.47 20.44
C PRO A 22 8.14 5.46 20.24
N ASP A 23 8.36 6.53 19.46
CA ASP A 23 7.39 7.62 19.29
C ASP A 23 6.12 7.18 18.54
N ASP A 24 6.21 6.16 17.70
CA ASP A 24 5.07 5.56 16.99
C ASP A 24 5.19 4.02 16.96
N PRO A 25 4.78 3.34 18.04
CA PRO A 25 4.97 1.90 18.17
C PRO A 25 4.14 1.14 17.12
N PRO A 26 4.69 0.05 16.55
CA PRO A 26 3.99 -0.78 15.58
C PRO A 26 2.79 -1.49 16.19
N VAL A 27 1.71 -1.63 15.41
CA VAL A 27 0.54 -2.40 15.84
C VAL A 27 0.77 -3.89 15.56
N ILE A 28 0.69 -4.70 16.62
CA ILE A 28 0.91 -6.15 16.60
C ILE A 28 -0.42 -6.88 16.38
N GLY A 29 -0.38 -7.98 15.63
CA GLY A 29 -1.55 -8.82 15.34
C GLY A 29 -1.91 -8.83 13.86
N ALA A 30 -3.18 -9.14 13.59
CA ALA A 30 -3.73 -9.07 12.23
C ALA A 30 -3.76 -7.62 11.76
N GLN A 31 -3.19 -7.35 10.59
CA GLN A 31 -3.07 -6.02 10.00
C GLN A 31 -3.52 -6.05 8.54
N THR A 32 -3.96 -4.89 8.05
CA THR A 32 -4.26 -4.69 6.63
C THR A 32 -3.38 -3.57 6.11
N PHE A 33 -2.46 -3.89 5.20
CA PHE A 33 -1.62 -2.89 4.54
C PHE A 33 -2.01 -2.80 3.07
N ARG A 34 -2.43 -1.61 2.63
CA ARG A 34 -2.95 -1.36 1.27
C ARG A 34 -4.03 -2.35 0.79
N GLY A 35 -4.87 -2.84 1.70
CA GLY A 35 -5.92 -3.82 1.39
C GLY A 35 -5.47 -5.28 1.40
N LEU A 36 -4.19 -5.56 1.66
CA LEU A 36 -3.67 -6.93 1.77
C LEU A 36 -3.58 -7.34 3.24
N PRO A 37 -3.95 -8.58 3.59
CA PRO A 37 -3.86 -9.09 4.95
C PRO A 37 -2.42 -9.46 5.32
N PHE A 38 -2.01 -9.12 6.53
CA PHE A 38 -0.74 -9.49 7.14
C PHE A 38 -0.93 -9.91 8.61
N GLN A 39 0.01 -10.67 9.14
CA GLN A 39 0.08 -11.02 10.56
C GLN A 39 1.44 -10.54 11.10
N VAL A 40 1.42 -9.46 11.89
CA VAL A 40 2.63 -8.89 12.50
C VAL A 40 2.80 -9.47 13.90
N GLY A 41 3.76 -10.38 14.06
CA GLY A 41 3.97 -11.11 15.31
C GLY A 41 2.71 -11.82 15.83
N LYS A 42 2.72 -12.19 17.11
CA LYS A 42 1.59 -12.80 17.81
C LYS A 42 1.17 -11.93 18.98
N ALA A 43 -0.13 -11.72 19.15
CA ALA A 43 -0.66 -10.97 20.28
C ALA A 43 -0.16 -11.60 21.61
N GLY A 44 0.42 -10.76 22.48
CA GLY A 44 0.98 -11.19 23.76
C GLY A 44 2.40 -11.77 23.71
N SER A 45 3.01 -11.94 22.53
CA SER A 45 4.42 -12.29 22.41
C SER A 45 5.31 -11.06 22.59
N PRO A 46 6.44 -11.14 23.32
CA PRO A 46 7.43 -10.06 23.39
C PRO A 46 8.19 -9.89 22.08
N SER A 47 8.30 -10.94 21.27
CA SER A 47 8.97 -10.94 19.96
C SER A 47 7.91 -10.94 18.86
N CYS A 48 8.00 -9.95 17.96
CA CYS A 48 7.07 -9.74 16.85
C CYS A 48 7.75 -9.65 15.48
N PHE A 49 9.08 -9.54 15.42
CA PHE A 49 9.84 -9.40 14.18
C PHE A 49 10.93 -10.45 14.06
N ILE A 50 11.25 -10.81 12.82
CA ILE A 50 12.55 -11.43 12.49
C ILE A 50 13.52 -10.29 12.24
N ARG A 51 14.47 -10.07 13.15
CA ARG A 51 15.56 -9.10 13.02
C ARG A 51 16.84 -9.83 12.64
N LEU A 52 17.51 -9.33 11.61
CA LEU A 52 18.78 -9.86 11.12
C LEU A 52 19.76 -8.72 10.81
N SER A 53 21.04 -9.07 10.86
CA SER A 53 22.21 -8.26 10.51
C SER A 53 23.28 -9.16 9.89
N GLU A 54 24.29 -8.58 9.23
CA GLU A 54 25.32 -9.30 8.46
C GLU A 54 25.94 -10.51 9.17
N ASP A 55 26.16 -10.43 10.49
CA ASP A 55 26.78 -11.49 11.29
C ASP A 55 25.81 -12.61 11.72
N ASP A 56 24.50 -12.43 11.50
CA ASP A 56 23.49 -13.41 11.89
C ASP A 56 23.46 -14.59 10.91
N SER A 57 23.10 -15.77 11.43
CA SER A 57 22.91 -16.95 10.58
C SER A 57 21.66 -16.81 9.71
N PRO A 58 21.63 -17.44 8.52
CA PRO A 58 20.42 -17.48 7.70
C PRO A 58 19.21 -18.03 8.45
N VAL A 59 18.03 -17.47 8.17
CA VAL A 59 16.75 -17.94 8.73
C VAL A 59 15.93 -18.57 7.62
N ASN A 60 15.44 -19.78 7.87
CA ASN A 60 14.56 -20.49 6.94
C ASN A 60 13.09 -20.35 7.36
N ILE A 61 12.27 -19.80 6.46
CA ILE A 61 10.84 -19.59 6.66
C ILE A 61 10.08 -20.68 5.91
N PRO A 62 9.43 -21.65 6.59
CA PRO A 62 8.65 -22.68 5.92
C PRO A 62 7.39 -22.09 5.29
N VAL A 63 7.10 -22.46 4.03
CA VAL A 63 5.94 -21.97 3.28
C VAL A 63 5.02 -23.12 2.89
N GLY A 64 5.55 -24.11 2.17
CA GLY A 64 4.83 -25.33 1.76
C GLY A 64 3.58 -25.09 0.89
N LYS A 65 3.51 -23.97 0.16
CA LYS A 65 2.31 -23.53 -0.58
C LYS A 65 2.67 -22.98 -1.95
N LYS A 66 1.72 -23.10 -2.87
CA LYS A 66 1.76 -22.38 -4.16
C LYS A 66 1.41 -20.93 -3.91
N ALA A 67 2.06 -20.03 -4.64
CA ALA A 67 1.73 -18.61 -4.66
C ALA A 67 2.26 -18.02 -5.97
N ARG A 68 1.56 -17.01 -6.49
CA ARG A 68 2.00 -16.19 -7.63
C ARG A 68 2.88 -15.03 -7.18
N HIS A 69 2.62 -14.55 -5.97
CA HIS A 69 3.37 -13.46 -5.36
C HIS A 69 3.70 -13.78 -3.90
N VAL A 70 4.86 -13.30 -3.45
CA VAL A 70 5.21 -13.24 -2.02
C VAL A 70 5.45 -11.78 -1.68
N VAL A 71 4.66 -11.25 -0.77
CA VAL A 71 4.74 -9.85 -0.37
C VAL A 71 5.31 -9.75 1.04
N PHE A 72 6.42 -9.04 1.16
CA PHE A 72 7.13 -8.83 2.41
C PHE A 72 6.77 -7.46 2.98
N ALA A 73 6.43 -7.39 4.27
CA ALA A 73 6.44 -6.17 5.05
C ALA A 73 7.75 -6.12 5.83
N HIS A 74 8.69 -5.28 5.37
CA HIS A 74 10.05 -5.23 5.93
C HIS A 74 10.60 -3.80 5.95
N ARG A 75 11.67 -3.60 6.72
CA ARG A 75 12.32 -2.29 6.87
C ARG A 75 13.78 -2.45 7.26
N LEU A 76 14.63 -1.60 6.68
CA LEU A 76 16.02 -1.42 7.12
C LEU A 76 16.03 -0.48 8.33
N LEU A 77 16.85 -0.77 9.33
CA LEU A 77 16.84 0.00 10.58
C LEU A 77 17.75 1.23 10.50
N GLU A 78 18.82 1.16 9.71
CA GLU A 78 19.86 2.18 9.62
C GLU A 78 20.19 2.51 8.17
N THR A 79 20.59 3.74 7.89
CA THR A 79 21.03 4.19 6.56
C THR A 79 22.02 5.34 6.69
N ASP A 80 23.08 5.28 5.88
CA ASP A 80 24.07 6.36 5.75
C ASP A 80 23.81 7.22 4.50
N VAL A 81 22.76 6.94 3.72
CA VAL A 81 22.41 7.70 2.51
C VAL A 81 22.26 9.21 2.77
N PRO A 82 21.61 9.67 3.87
CA PRO A 82 21.55 11.10 4.18
C PRO A 82 22.93 11.76 4.36
N GLN A 83 23.95 10.99 4.74
CA GLN A 83 25.32 11.42 4.97
C GLN A 83 26.22 11.24 3.74
N GLY A 84 25.63 10.92 2.58
CA GLY A 84 26.37 10.68 1.33
C GLY A 84 26.81 9.22 1.14
N GLY A 85 26.25 8.29 1.91
CA GLY A 85 26.45 6.86 1.74
C GLY A 85 25.96 6.35 0.38
N GLN A 86 26.47 5.18 -0.03
CA GLN A 86 26.14 4.56 -1.30
C GLN A 86 24.69 4.08 -1.32
N VAL A 87 24.00 4.28 -2.46
CA VAL A 87 22.68 3.71 -2.72
C VAL A 87 22.83 2.30 -3.30
N GLY A 88 21.95 1.38 -2.91
CA GLY A 88 21.93 0.02 -3.46
C GLY A 88 22.86 -0.96 -2.73
N ASN A 89 23.25 -0.66 -1.49
CA ASN A 89 23.98 -1.59 -0.62
C ASN A 89 23.22 -2.91 -0.53
N HIS A 90 23.96 -4.02 -0.55
CA HIS A 90 23.39 -5.37 -0.46
C HIS A 90 23.01 -5.66 0.99
N VAL A 91 21.72 -5.77 1.27
CA VAL A 91 21.20 -5.95 2.64
C VAL A 91 21.02 -7.43 2.94
N ALA A 92 20.46 -8.18 2.00
CA ALA A 92 20.21 -9.62 2.14
C ALA A 92 20.03 -10.29 0.77
N ASP A 93 20.14 -11.61 0.75
CA ASP A 93 19.60 -12.46 -0.31
C ASP A 93 18.35 -13.17 0.20
N TYR A 94 17.25 -13.08 -0.54
CA TYR A 94 16.04 -13.87 -0.27
C TYR A 94 16.01 -15.02 -1.27
N VAL A 95 16.13 -16.25 -0.78
CA VAL A 95 16.25 -17.45 -1.61
C VAL A 95 14.96 -18.26 -1.53
N PHE A 96 14.28 -18.40 -2.66
CA PHE A 96 13.02 -19.11 -2.78
C PHE A 96 13.29 -20.54 -3.22
N HIS A 97 13.02 -21.51 -2.34
CA HIS A 97 13.21 -22.93 -2.62
C HIS A 97 11.91 -23.54 -3.18
N SER A 98 11.98 -24.06 -4.40
CA SER A 98 10.88 -24.80 -5.04
C SER A 98 11.08 -26.30 -4.89
N SER A 99 9.97 -27.05 -4.83
CA SER A 99 9.98 -28.52 -4.73
C SER A 99 10.53 -29.28 -5.95
N THR A 100 10.65 -28.61 -7.10
CA THR A 100 10.95 -29.28 -8.39
C THR A 100 12.07 -28.59 -9.17
N GLY A 101 12.68 -27.52 -8.64
CA GLY A 101 13.61 -26.65 -9.36
C GLY A 101 14.79 -26.17 -8.53
N SER A 102 15.73 -25.49 -9.19
CA SER A 102 16.81 -24.78 -8.52
C SER A 102 16.23 -23.61 -7.69
N PRO A 103 16.86 -23.26 -6.55
CA PRO A 103 16.44 -22.09 -5.80
C PRO A 103 16.59 -20.81 -6.63
N GLU A 104 15.62 -19.91 -6.51
CA GLU A 104 15.67 -18.57 -7.10
C GLU A 104 16.15 -17.58 -6.04
N THR A 105 17.18 -16.78 -6.35
CA THR A 105 17.75 -15.83 -5.40
C THR A 105 17.47 -14.40 -5.85
N GLU A 106 16.90 -13.61 -4.94
CA GLU A 106 16.71 -12.17 -5.12
C GLU A 106 17.59 -11.37 -4.17
N SER A 107 18.44 -10.51 -4.73
CA SER A 107 19.26 -9.60 -3.92
C SER A 107 18.43 -8.40 -3.48
N VAL A 108 18.19 -8.33 -2.17
CA VAL A 108 17.50 -7.23 -1.50
C VAL A 108 18.52 -6.14 -1.21
N ARG A 109 18.27 -4.96 -1.80
CA ARG A 109 19.18 -3.82 -1.76
C ARG A 109 18.50 -2.59 -1.18
N GLU A 110 19.29 -1.82 -0.45
CA GLU A 110 18.87 -0.54 0.10
C GLU A 110 18.37 0.38 -1.02
N ARG A 111 17.20 0.99 -0.79
CA ARG A 111 16.45 1.86 -1.69
C ARG A 111 15.90 1.20 -2.96
N PHE A 112 16.02 -0.12 -3.11
CA PHE A 112 15.35 -0.85 -4.17
C PHE A 112 14.17 -1.64 -3.60
N GLN A 113 14.43 -2.72 -2.88
CA GLN A 113 13.37 -3.52 -2.26
C GLN A 113 13.10 -3.06 -0.83
N ILE A 114 14.13 -2.66 -0.10
CA ILE A 114 14.02 -2.27 1.31
C ILE A 114 14.63 -0.89 1.52
N SER A 115 14.15 -0.13 2.49
CA SER A 115 14.85 1.08 2.93
C SER A 115 14.61 1.37 4.41
N ALA A 116 15.42 2.26 4.95
CA ALA A 116 15.24 2.81 6.27
C ALA A 116 14.45 4.11 6.19
N PHE A 117 13.92 4.55 7.32
CA PHE A 117 13.37 5.90 7.38
C PHE A 117 14.53 6.85 7.61
N GLY A 118 14.67 7.83 6.72
CA GLY A 118 15.63 8.88 6.96
C GLY A 118 15.24 9.76 8.15
N PRO A 119 16.15 10.63 8.58
CA PRO A 119 15.89 11.49 9.72
C PRO A 119 14.70 12.43 9.45
N PRO A 120 13.90 12.80 10.46
CA PRO A 120 12.70 13.63 10.29
C PRO A 120 12.93 14.96 9.57
N TYR A 121 14.10 15.58 9.74
CA TYR A 121 14.44 16.85 9.08
C TYR A 121 14.63 16.72 7.56
N ALA A 122 14.82 15.50 7.04
CA ALA A 122 14.93 15.25 5.62
C ALA A 122 13.59 14.97 4.95
N ALA A 123 12.50 14.79 5.70
CA ALA A 123 11.15 14.54 5.18
C ALA A 123 10.52 15.73 4.42
N GLY A 124 11.23 16.85 4.26
CA GLY A 124 10.71 18.06 3.62
C GLY A 124 11.67 18.78 2.66
N THR A 125 12.83 18.20 2.32
CA THR A 125 13.86 18.95 1.55
C THR A 125 13.85 18.74 0.05
N TYR A 126 13.27 17.67 -0.52
CA TYR A 126 13.20 17.50 -1.98
C TYR A 126 11.98 16.68 -2.39
N THR A 127 11.43 17.01 -3.57
CA THR A 127 10.29 16.36 -4.22
C THR A 127 10.53 14.87 -4.47
N GLY A 128 9.61 14.04 -3.98
CA GLY A 128 9.68 12.57 -3.98
C GLY A 128 10.18 12.07 -2.63
N ALA A 129 9.41 11.22 -1.94
CA ALA A 129 9.71 10.73 -0.60
C ALA A 129 11.21 10.37 -0.48
N PRO A 130 12.04 11.25 0.12
CA PRO A 130 13.43 10.94 0.29
C PRO A 130 13.43 9.67 1.13
N TYR A 131 14.23 8.68 0.75
CA TYR A 131 14.31 7.34 1.36
C TYR A 131 13.31 6.26 0.92
N ALA A 132 12.23 6.54 0.17
CA ALA A 132 11.33 5.48 -0.29
C ALA A 132 11.98 4.49 -1.30
N PRO A 133 11.97 3.17 -1.09
CA PRO A 133 12.52 2.19 -2.03
C PRO A 133 11.84 2.24 -3.42
N TYR A 134 12.59 2.03 -4.51
CA TYR A 134 12.10 2.13 -5.89
C TYR A 134 11.21 0.95 -6.34
N GLN A 135 11.33 -0.22 -5.71
CA GLN A 135 10.62 -1.44 -6.09
C GLN A 135 9.58 -1.87 -5.05
N SER A 136 9.32 -1.02 -4.06
CA SER A 136 8.38 -1.30 -2.97
C SER A 136 7.50 -0.09 -2.71
N VAL A 137 6.35 -0.34 -2.09
CA VAL A 137 5.37 0.70 -1.74
C VAL A 137 5.31 0.86 -0.23
N PRO A 138 4.90 2.01 0.31
CA PRO A 138 4.68 2.15 1.75
C PRO A 138 3.50 1.31 2.23
N ASP A 139 3.47 0.95 3.51
CA ASP A 139 2.37 0.21 4.14
C ASP A 139 1.03 0.98 4.22
N GLN A 140 1.07 2.32 4.14
CA GLN A 140 -0.12 3.17 4.07
C GLN A 140 -0.54 3.49 2.64
N LYS A 141 -1.81 3.86 2.48
CA LYS A 141 -2.36 4.46 1.25
C LYS A 141 -2.17 5.98 1.23
N ALA A 142 -2.32 6.57 0.05
CA ALA A 142 -2.53 8.00 -0.08
C ALA A 142 -3.82 8.38 0.65
N LYS A 143 -3.90 9.64 1.06
CA LYS A 143 -5.06 10.17 1.78
C LYS A 143 -5.57 11.40 1.06
N LEU A 144 -6.88 11.58 1.03
CA LEU A 144 -7.45 12.84 0.59
C LEU A 144 -7.40 13.85 1.75
N TYR A 145 -7.18 15.12 1.42
CA TYR A 145 -7.41 16.19 2.39
C TYR A 145 -8.91 16.25 2.76
N PRO A 146 -9.28 16.84 3.91
CA PRO A 146 -10.68 17.15 4.13
C PRO A 146 -11.15 18.15 3.07
N ARG A 147 -12.25 17.81 2.39
CA ARG A 147 -12.71 18.52 1.20
C ARG A 147 -13.10 19.97 1.45
N TYR A 148 -13.75 20.23 2.58
CA TYR A 148 -14.41 21.52 2.86
C TYR A 148 -13.72 22.36 3.94
N GLU A 149 -12.74 21.80 4.66
CA GLU A 149 -12.15 22.46 5.84
C GLU A 149 -10.69 22.05 6.07
N GLY A 150 -9.96 22.84 6.86
CA GLY A 150 -8.57 22.57 7.21
C GLY A 150 -7.74 23.84 7.36
N GLU A 151 -6.50 23.68 7.79
CA GLU A 151 -5.62 24.78 8.17
C GLU A 151 -5.29 25.71 7.00
N PHE A 152 -5.34 27.02 7.25
CA PHE A 152 -5.04 28.04 6.23
C PHE A 152 -3.57 27.96 5.78
N SER A 153 -2.66 27.59 6.68
CA SER A 153 -1.24 27.39 6.35
C SER A 153 -1.01 26.31 5.30
N ASP A 154 -1.94 25.36 5.16
CA ASP A 154 -1.84 24.26 4.20
C ASP A 154 -2.60 24.53 2.89
N ALA A 155 -3.14 25.74 2.67
CA ALA A 155 -3.93 26.06 1.48
C ALA A 155 -3.21 25.78 0.15
N GLY A 156 -1.87 25.84 0.13
CA GLY A 156 -1.06 25.43 -1.03
C GLY A 156 -1.12 23.91 -1.28
N ASN A 157 -0.81 23.12 -0.25
CA ASN A 157 -0.82 21.65 -0.34
C ASN A 157 -2.24 21.11 -0.62
N ARG A 158 -3.26 21.72 -0.02
CA ARG A 158 -4.65 21.29 -0.22
C ARG A 158 -5.15 21.42 -1.66
N GLN A 159 -4.52 22.24 -2.50
CA GLN A 159 -4.83 22.32 -3.93
C GLN A 159 -4.41 21.05 -4.70
N THR A 160 -3.59 20.17 -4.12
CA THR A 160 -3.25 18.88 -4.74
C THR A 160 -4.30 17.81 -4.45
N ASP A 161 -5.31 18.11 -3.62
CA ASP A 161 -6.41 17.25 -3.16
C ASP A 161 -6.01 16.00 -2.37
N ALA A 162 -4.82 15.46 -2.61
CA ALA A 162 -4.29 14.26 -1.98
C ALA A 162 -2.92 14.51 -1.34
N MET A 163 -2.71 13.82 -0.22
CA MET A 163 -1.42 13.57 0.38
C MET A 163 -0.84 12.29 -0.21
N GLN A 164 0.43 12.32 -0.61
CA GLN A 164 1.13 11.11 -1.04
C GLN A 164 1.11 10.05 0.06
N ALA A 165 1.11 8.79 -0.34
CA ALA A 165 1.29 7.69 0.60
C ALA A 165 2.70 7.72 1.20
N ASP A 166 2.80 7.44 2.50
CA ASP A 166 4.07 7.35 3.21
C ASP A 166 4.11 6.11 4.10
N ALA A 167 5.31 5.60 4.36
CA ALA A 167 5.48 4.42 5.18
C ALA A 167 5.35 4.80 6.65
N ARG A 168 4.45 4.13 7.38
CA ARG A 168 4.34 4.31 8.82
C ARG A 168 5.33 3.43 9.57
N TRP A 169 5.45 2.16 9.16
CA TRP A 169 6.40 1.22 9.78
C TRP A 169 7.19 0.42 8.77
N TYR A 170 6.56 0.02 7.67
CA TYR A 170 7.11 -0.94 6.72
C TYR A 170 7.03 -0.47 5.28
N TYR A 171 7.96 -0.98 4.47
CA TYR A 171 7.82 -1.02 3.03
C TYR A 171 7.34 -2.41 2.61
N LEU A 172 6.49 -2.44 1.59
CA LEU A 172 5.91 -3.65 1.04
C LEU A 172 6.56 -3.97 -0.31
N TRP A 173 7.34 -5.04 -0.33
CA TRP A 173 7.98 -5.55 -1.55
C TRP A 173 7.25 -6.80 -2.05
N ALA A 174 6.86 -6.82 -3.32
CA ALA A 174 6.19 -7.97 -3.93
C ALA A 174 7.13 -8.70 -4.88
N TRP A 175 7.60 -9.88 -4.48
CA TRP A 175 8.27 -10.81 -5.38
C TRP A 175 7.24 -11.54 -6.27
N LYS A 176 7.62 -11.83 -7.52
CA LYS A 176 6.78 -12.57 -8.47
C LYS A 176 7.37 -13.96 -8.66
N ASN A 177 6.58 -14.98 -8.36
CA ASN A 177 6.95 -16.36 -8.63
C ASN A 177 6.83 -16.63 -10.14
N LEU A 178 7.95 -16.98 -10.78
CA LEU A 178 7.98 -17.35 -12.19
C LEU A 178 7.48 -18.78 -12.44
N ASP A 179 7.33 -19.58 -11.38
CA ASP A 179 6.83 -20.95 -11.40
C ASP A 179 5.70 -21.16 -10.37
N PRO A 180 4.52 -20.54 -10.57
CA PRO A 180 3.44 -20.54 -9.59
C PRO A 180 2.73 -21.89 -9.43
N ASP A 181 2.96 -22.83 -10.35
CA ASP A 181 2.35 -24.16 -10.30
C ASP A 181 3.10 -25.10 -9.35
N ASN A 182 4.33 -24.78 -8.97
CA ASN A 182 5.10 -25.54 -8.00
C ASN A 182 5.07 -24.86 -6.62
N PRO A 183 4.90 -25.62 -5.52
CA PRO A 183 4.97 -25.05 -4.18
C PRO A 183 6.35 -24.43 -3.89
N ILE A 184 6.32 -23.25 -3.27
CA ILE A 184 7.45 -22.70 -2.55
C ILE A 184 7.54 -23.50 -1.26
N GLU A 185 8.60 -24.30 -1.10
CA GLU A 185 8.82 -25.11 0.10
C GLU A 185 9.21 -24.23 1.27
N SER A 186 10.18 -23.34 1.04
CA SER A 186 10.65 -22.40 2.03
C SER A 186 11.30 -21.16 1.40
N ILE A 187 11.46 -20.13 2.21
CA ILE A 187 12.19 -18.91 1.86
C ILE A 187 13.34 -18.77 2.86
N GLU A 188 14.57 -18.86 2.38
CA GLU A 188 15.76 -18.63 3.19
C GLU A 188 16.17 -17.16 3.10
N ILE A 189 16.33 -16.51 4.25
CA ILE A 189 16.77 -15.12 4.36
C ILE A 189 18.23 -15.13 4.79
N VAL A 190 19.13 -14.74 3.88
CA VAL A 190 20.58 -14.67 4.14
C VAL A 190 20.98 -13.20 4.31
N PRO A 191 21.30 -12.73 5.53
CA PRO A 191 21.74 -11.35 5.71
C PRO A 191 23.12 -11.11 5.07
N ARG A 192 23.30 -9.92 4.50
CA ARG A 192 24.51 -9.50 3.76
C ARG A 192 25.02 -8.10 4.13
N GLY A 193 24.27 -7.35 4.92
CA GLY A 193 24.62 -5.97 5.27
C GLY A 193 23.86 -5.45 6.49
N GLY A 194 23.51 -4.16 6.44
CA GLY A 194 22.96 -3.42 7.59
C GLY A 194 21.72 -4.05 8.22
N PRO A 195 21.45 -3.74 9.51
CA PRO A 195 20.39 -4.39 10.28
C PRO A 195 19.01 -4.08 9.73
N PHE A 196 18.17 -5.10 9.60
CA PHE A 196 16.80 -4.98 9.09
C PHE A 196 15.83 -5.88 9.86
N ILE A 197 14.53 -5.63 9.66
CA ILE A 197 13.45 -6.45 10.17
C ILE A 197 12.54 -6.95 9.04
N ILE A 198 12.01 -8.16 9.20
CA ILE A 198 10.84 -8.66 8.50
C ILE A 198 9.72 -8.77 9.52
N ALA A 199 8.64 -8.01 9.30
CA ALA A 199 7.52 -7.93 10.22
C ALA A 199 6.41 -8.92 9.87
N ALA A 200 6.15 -9.12 8.58
CA ALA A 200 5.15 -10.06 8.10
C ALA A 200 5.40 -10.45 6.64
N ILE A 201 4.84 -11.59 6.23
CA ILE A 201 4.80 -12.05 4.83
C ILE A 201 3.36 -12.45 4.50
N THR A 202 2.91 -12.13 3.30
CA THR A 202 1.62 -12.59 2.76
C THR A 202 1.79 -13.17 1.36
N LEU A 203 1.14 -14.29 1.10
CA LEU A 203 1.12 -14.96 -0.20
C LEU A 203 -0.02 -14.42 -1.05
N GLY A 204 0.23 -14.10 -2.31
CA GLY A 204 -0.78 -13.75 -3.29
C GLY A 204 -1.05 -14.90 -4.25
N HIS A 205 -2.31 -15.28 -4.39
CA HIS A 205 -2.76 -16.43 -5.21
C HIS A 205 -3.38 -16.02 -6.55
N LEU A 206 -3.72 -14.73 -6.70
CA LEU A 206 -4.31 -14.17 -7.90
C LEU A 206 -3.26 -13.86 -8.97
N ASP A 207 -3.67 -13.94 -10.24
CA ASP A 207 -2.83 -13.59 -11.39
C ASP A 207 -2.87 -12.09 -11.68
N GLU A 208 -2.45 -11.30 -10.68
CA GLU A 208 -2.38 -9.85 -10.74
C GLU A 208 -1.24 -9.33 -9.86
N HIS A 209 -0.76 -8.12 -10.16
CA HIS A 209 0.19 -7.47 -9.28
C HIS A 209 -0.51 -7.06 -7.96
N PRO A 210 0.05 -7.35 -6.76
CA PRO A 210 -0.63 -7.11 -5.47
C PRO A 210 -0.96 -5.64 -5.17
N PHE A 211 -0.31 -4.71 -5.87
CA PHE A 211 -0.55 -3.27 -5.77
C PHE A 211 -1.00 -2.74 -7.12
N TYR A 212 -1.99 -1.87 -7.15
CA TYR A 212 -2.47 -1.23 -8.37
C TYR A 212 -1.32 -0.47 -9.07
N ARG A 213 -1.25 -0.60 -10.39
CA ARG A 213 -0.24 0.07 -11.25
C ARG A 213 -0.86 0.81 -12.43
N GLU A 214 -2.19 0.78 -12.53
CA GLU A 214 -2.92 1.43 -13.60
C GLU A 214 -3.23 2.88 -13.24
N ALA A 215 -3.31 3.73 -14.27
CA ALA A 215 -3.79 5.09 -14.11
C ALA A 215 -5.25 5.09 -13.66
N ASN A 216 -5.65 6.19 -13.02
CA ASN A 216 -7.04 6.36 -12.62
C ASN A 216 -7.98 6.24 -13.82
N ARG A 217 -9.09 5.53 -13.61
CA ARG A 217 -10.21 5.43 -14.54
C ARG A 217 -11.36 6.25 -13.99
N THR A 218 -11.93 7.10 -14.83
CA THR A 218 -13.16 7.82 -14.49
C THR A 218 -14.35 6.87 -14.53
N VAL A 219 -15.06 6.77 -13.41
CA VAL A 219 -16.25 5.93 -13.26
C VAL A 219 -17.45 6.82 -12.96
N LYS A 220 -18.54 6.61 -13.69
CA LYS A 220 -19.83 7.26 -13.42
C LYS A 220 -20.62 6.42 -12.42
N ILE A 221 -21.21 7.08 -11.43
CA ILE A 221 -22.07 6.49 -10.42
C ILE A 221 -23.52 6.93 -10.69
N GLU A 222 -24.40 5.96 -10.83
CA GLU A 222 -25.84 6.16 -10.98
C GLU A 222 -26.55 5.32 -9.93
N PHE A 223 -27.28 6.00 -9.03
CA PHE A 223 -28.14 5.32 -8.07
C PHE A 223 -29.43 4.94 -8.78
N THR A 224 -29.89 3.70 -8.56
CA THR A 224 -31.15 3.21 -9.13
C THR A 224 -32.31 3.30 -8.15
N ASP A 225 -32.02 3.42 -6.86
CA ASP A 225 -33.00 3.65 -5.80
C ASP A 225 -33.45 5.12 -5.80
N PRO A 226 -34.74 5.41 -6.03
CA PRO A 226 -35.27 6.78 -6.03
C PRO A 226 -35.00 7.56 -4.74
N ASP A 227 -34.97 6.89 -3.59
CA ASP A 227 -34.75 7.54 -2.31
C ASP A 227 -33.31 8.07 -2.23
N LEU A 228 -32.33 7.25 -2.61
CA LEU A 228 -30.90 7.62 -2.70
C LEU A 228 -30.65 8.70 -3.76
N VAL A 229 -31.33 8.64 -4.90
CA VAL A 229 -31.20 9.65 -5.98
C VAL A 229 -31.61 11.04 -5.52
N SER A 230 -32.63 11.15 -4.68
CA SER A 230 -33.21 12.42 -4.25
C SER A 230 -32.46 13.11 -3.11
N GLN A 231 -31.62 12.36 -2.39
CA GLN A 231 -30.86 12.84 -1.26
C GLN A 231 -29.80 13.89 -1.68
N PRO A 232 -29.42 14.79 -0.75
CA PRO A 232 -28.31 15.72 -0.96
C PRO A 232 -27.03 14.99 -1.36
N PHE A 233 -26.18 15.66 -2.15
CA PHE A 233 -24.90 15.12 -2.54
C PHE A 233 -24.00 14.91 -1.32
N ASP A 234 -23.70 13.65 -1.02
CA ASP A 234 -22.76 13.22 0.00
C ASP A 234 -22.27 11.80 -0.32
N VAL A 235 -21.60 11.68 -1.47
CA VAL A 235 -21.15 10.40 -2.02
C VAL A 235 -19.68 10.19 -1.70
N GLU A 236 -19.36 9.05 -1.10
CA GLU A 236 -18.00 8.61 -0.84
C GLU A 236 -17.73 7.27 -1.54
N VAL A 237 -16.49 7.07 -1.95
CA VAL A 237 -16.06 5.84 -2.62
C VAL A 237 -14.81 5.32 -1.96
N GLU A 238 -14.88 4.07 -1.52
CA GLU A 238 -13.75 3.35 -0.94
C GLU A 238 -13.38 2.16 -1.83
N VAL A 239 -12.08 1.93 -1.98
CA VAL A 239 -11.53 0.81 -2.76
C VAL A 239 -10.56 0.05 -1.88
N ASP A 240 -10.76 -1.25 -1.71
CA ASP A 240 -9.95 -2.06 -0.78
C ASP A 240 -8.47 -2.17 -1.21
N ARG A 241 -8.20 -2.55 -2.45
CA ARG A 241 -6.87 -2.74 -3.08
C ARG A 241 -6.60 -1.67 -4.13
N GLY A 242 -6.90 -0.43 -3.76
CA GLY A 242 -6.82 0.73 -4.64
C GLY A 242 -7.02 2.04 -3.89
N GLU A 243 -7.22 3.09 -4.68
CA GLU A 243 -7.48 4.45 -4.25
C GLU A 243 -8.61 5.06 -5.09
N ALA A 244 -9.34 5.99 -4.48
CA ALA A 244 -10.38 6.78 -5.12
C ALA A 244 -10.15 8.27 -4.82
N THR A 245 -10.48 9.13 -5.78
CA THR A 245 -10.55 10.58 -5.57
C THR A 245 -11.87 10.98 -4.91
N TYR A 246 -12.11 12.27 -4.69
CA TYR A 246 -13.44 12.72 -4.31
C TYR A 246 -14.47 12.36 -5.39
N ALA A 247 -15.67 11.97 -4.96
CA ALA A 247 -16.79 11.96 -5.88
C ALA A 247 -17.22 13.41 -6.19
N TYR A 248 -17.70 13.66 -7.40
CA TYR A 248 -18.25 14.95 -7.81
C TYR A 248 -19.63 14.75 -8.43
N PRO A 249 -20.62 15.60 -8.10
CA PRO A 249 -21.92 15.53 -8.75
C PRO A 249 -21.77 15.91 -10.22
N LEU A 250 -22.42 15.14 -11.09
CA LEU A 250 -22.54 15.44 -12.51
C LEU A 250 -23.84 16.20 -12.79
N PRO A 251 -23.88 17.06 -13.81
CA PRO A 251 -25.12 17.68 -14.28
C PRO A 251 -26.21 16.64 -14.60
N LYS A 252 -27.47 17.00 -14.34
CA LYS A 252 -28.63 16.17 -14.69
C LYS A 252 -29.04 16.31 -16.16
N GLY A 253 -28.75 17.48 -16.75
CA GLY A 253 -29.11 17.79 -18.12
C GLY A 253 -28.30 16.97 -19.11
N SER A 254 -28.90 16.69 -20.26
CA SER A 254 -28.19 16.10 -21.40
C SER A 254 -27.24 17.12 -22.05
N ALA A 255 -26.27 16.62 -22.82
CA ALA A 255 -25.38 17.47 -23.60
C ALA A 255 -26.16 18.39 -24.58
N ASP A 256 -27.27 17.92 -25.14
CA ASP A 256 -28.10 18.71 -26.04
C ASP A 256 -28.81 19.86 -25.31
N GLU A 257 -29.33 19.60 -24.11
CA GLU A 257 -29.93 20.63 -23.26
C GLU A 257 -28.90 21.68 -22.84
N PHE A 258 -27.66 21.28 -22.55
CA PHE A 258 -26.57 22.21 -22.28
C PHE A 258 -26.24 23.09 -23.50
N VAL A 259 -26.08 22.48 -24.67
CA VAL A 259 -25.68 23.16 -25.91
C VAL A 259 -26.77 24.08 -26.47
N SER A 260 -28.05 23.80 -26.17
CA SER A 260 -29.20 24.61 -26.58
C SER A 260 -29.71 25.57 -25.49
N GLY A 261 -29.19 25.46 -24.27
CA GLY A 261 -29.64 26.23 -23.12
C GLY A 261 -29.25 27.72 -23.18
N PRO A 262 -30.00 28.59 -22.47
CA PRO A 262 -29.74 30.04 -22.43
C PRO A 262 -28.38 30.40 -21.81
N ASN A 263 -27.83 29.51 -20.97
CA ASN A 263 -26.54 29.70 -20.30
C ASN A 263 -25.38 28.97 -21.02
N LYS A 264 -25.57 28.56 -22.28
CA LYS A 264 -24.52 27.89 -23.07
C LYS A 264 -23.20 28.68 -22.98
N GLY A 265 -22.13 28.01 -22.56
CA GLY A 265 -20.79 28.62 -22.41
C GLY A 265 -20.54 29.34 -21.08
N TRP A 266 -21.55 29.50 -20.23
CA TRP A 266 -21.44 30.08 -18.88
C TRP A 266 -21.47 29.03 -17.75
N GLY A 267 -21.57 27.74 -18.12
CA GLY A 267 -21.67 26.61 -17.19
C GLY A 267 -23.11 26.16 -16.92
N GLU A 268 -23.24 25.10 -16.14
CA GLU A 268 -24.52 24.53 -15.73
C GLU A 268 -24.80 24.78 -14.25
N ARG A 269 -26.08 24.73 -13.89
CA ARG A 269 -26.45 24.74 -12.47
C ARG A 269 -25.87 23.48 -11.81
N GLN A 270 -25.19 23.66 -10.69
CA GLN A 270 -24.65 22.55 -9.91
C GLN A 270 -25.78 21.58 -9.52
N ASN A 271 -25.52 20.29 -9.73
CA ASN A 271 -26.38 19.24 -9.21
C ASN A 271 -26.12 19.10 -7.69
N GLU A 272 -27.16 19.35 -6.90
CA GLU A 272 -27.11 19.28 -5.43
C GLU A 272 -27.49 17.89 -4.89
N THR A 273 -27.75 16.92 -5.77
CA THR A 273 -28.13 15.54 -5.41
C THR A 273 -27.03 14.53 -5.72
N ALA A 274 -27.08 13.35 -5.11
CA ALA A 274 -26.06 12.31 -5.23
C ALA A 274 -25.91 11.68 -6.63
N SER A 275 -26.91 11.85 -7.52
CA SER A 275 -26.93 11.20 -8.84
C SER A 275 -27.27 12.15 -10.00
N PRO A 276 -26.64 12.02 -11.17
CA PRO A 276 -25.42 11.23 -11.41
C PRO A 276 -24.21 11.87 -10.71
N SER A 277 -23.20 11.07 -10.42
CA SER A 277 -21.90 11.54 -9.93
C SER A 277 -20.77 10.81 -10.65
N TYR A 278 -19.54 11.29 -10.51
CA TYR A 278 -18.35 10.59 -10.98
C TYR A 278 -17.27 10.58 -9.93
N VAL A 279 -16.38 9.59 -10.03
CA VAL A 279 -15.17 9.46 -9.24
C VAL A 279 -14.06 8.95 -10.14
N GLU A 280 -12.81 9.21 -9.79
CA GLU A 280 -11.68 8.56 -10.43
C GLU A 280 -11.10 7.49 -9.50
N VAL A 281 -10.87 6.30 -10.04
CA VAL A 281 -10.43 5.13 -9.28
C VAL A 281 -9.22 4.48 -9.92
N SER A 282 -8.22 4.12 -9.11
CA SER A 282 -7.15 3.19 -9.49
C SER A 282 -7.18 1.99 -8.55
N ALA A 283 -7.18 0.77 -9.10
CA ALA A 283 -7.38 -0.44 -8.30
C ALA A 283 -6.75 -1.65 -8.97
N THR A 284 -6.48 -2.72 -8.20
CA THR A 284 -6.20 -4.02 -8.80
C THR A 284 -7.47 -4.61 -9.44
N PRO A 285 -7.35 -5.51 -10.44
CA PRO A 285 -8.51 -6.12 -11.11
C PRO A 285 -9.50 -6.79 -10.16
N SER A 286 -9.02 -7.39 -9.09
CA SER A 286 -9.84 -8.06 -8.08
C SER A 286 -10.37 -7.15 -6.97
N ALA A 287 -10.09 -5.84 -7.00
CA ALA A 287 -10.49 -4.93 -5.94
C ALA A 287 -12.01 -4.78 -5.82
N THR A 288 -12.47 -4.56 -4.59
CA THR A 288 -13.85 -4.22 -4.25
C THR A 288 -14.00 -2.71 -4.13
N LEU A 289 -15.03 -2.17 -4.78
CA LEU A 289 -15.43 -0.77 -4.67
C LEU A 289 -16.71 -0.68 -3.86
N ASN A 290 -16.68 0.12 -2.79
CA ASN A 290 -17.84 0.44 -1.96
C ASN A 290 -18.23 1.89 -2.21
N VAL A 291 -19.49 2.11 -2.59
CA VAL A 291 -20.08 3.44 -2.70
C VAL A 291 -20.95 3.65 -1.46
N LYS A 292 -20.68 4.74 -0.73
CA LYS A 292 -21.46 5.15 0.43
C LYS A 292 -22.18 6.45 0.16
N GLN A 293 -23.33 6.62 0.80
CA GLN A 293 -24.08 7.87 0.80
C GLN A 293 -24.42 8.27 2.23
N SER A 294 -24.00 9.47 2.63
CA SER A 294 -24.22 9.95 4.01
C SER A 294 -23.72 9.00 5.09
N GLY A 295 -22.61 8.31 4.81
CA GLY A 295 -21.95 7.37 5.70
C GLY A 295 -22.52 5.95 5.72
N GLU A 296 -23.59 5.66 4.97
CA GLU A 296 -24.20 4.33 4.82
C GLU A 296 -23.84 3.65 3.49
#